data_AF-A0A9D2JAP1-F1
#
_entry.id   AF-A0A9D2JAP1-F1
#
_cell.length_a   1.000
_cell.length_b   1.000
_cell.length_c   1.000
_cell.angle_alpha   90.00
_cell.angle_beta   90.00
_cell.angle_gamma   90.00
#
_symmetry.space_group_name_H-M   'P 1'
#
loop_
_entity.id
_entity.type
_entity.pdbx_description
1 polymer ?
#
loop_
_entity_poly.entity_id
_entity_poly.type
_entity_poly.pdbx_seq_one_letter_code
_entity_poly.pdbx_strand_id
1 'polypeptide(L)' 'NHSRRGLFKMVGRRRNLLAYLQKKDINRYRALIAELGLRK' A
#
# COMPACT_ATOMS: atom_id res chain seq x y z
N ASN A 1 -1.24 -17.82 -17.30
CA ASN A 1 -1.29 -16.37 -16.98
C ASN A 1 -2.49 -15.95 -16.11
N HIS A 2 -2.84 -16.69 -15.05
CA HIS A 2 -3.99 -16.33 -14.19
C HIS A 2 -3.59 -15.64 -12.87
N SER A 3 -2.40 -15.93 -12.34
CA SER A 3 -1.91 -15.47 -11.04
C SER A 3 -1.46 -13.99 -11.03
N ARG A 4 -0.97 -13.48 -12.17
CA ARG A 4 -0.44 -12.10 -12.29
C ARG A 4 -1.54 -11.05 -12.14
N ARG A 5 -2.73 -11.32 -12.67
CA ARG A 5 -3.91 -10.42 -12.54
C ARG A 5 -4.39 -10.35 -11.09
N GLY A 6 -4.37 -11.47 -10.35
CA GLY A 6 -4.68 -11.51 -8.92
C GLY A 6 -3.67 -10.69 -8.11
N LEU A 7 -2.39 -10.86 -8.39
CA LEU A 7 -1.32 -10.07 -7.78
C LEU A 7 -1.53 -8.56 -8.00
N PHE A 8 -1.79 -8.13 -9.24
CA PHE A 8 -2.02 -6.72 -9.53
C PHE A 8 -3.27 -6.15 -8.84
N LYS A 9 -4.34 -6.93 -8.69
CA LYS A 9 -5.50 -6.53 -7.88
C LYS A 9 -5.13 -6.31 -6.41
N MET A 10 -4.34 -7.21 -5.81
CA MET A 10 -3.89 -7.07 -4.42
C MET A 10 -2.99 -5.84 -4.22
N VAL A 11 -2.06 -5.61 -5.16
CA VAL A 11 -1.18 -4.42 -5.15
C VAL A 11 -1.99 -3.13 -5.28
N GLY A 12 -2.97 -3.08 -6.19
CA GLY A 12 -3.85 -1.92 -6.36
C GLY A 12 -4.68 -1.61 -5.11
N ARG A 13 -5.27 -2.64 -4.48
CA ARG A 13 -6.01 -2.49 -3.22
C ARG A 13 -5.12 -1.94 -2.10
N ARG A 14 -3.91 -2.48 -1.95
CA ARG A 14 -2.93 -1.98 -0.96
C ARG A 14 -2.59 -0.51 -1.21
N ARG A 15 -2.35 -0.13 -2.47
CA ARG A 15 -2.03 1.26 -2.83
C ARG A 15 -3.15 2.22 -2.44
N ASN A 16 -4.40 1.87 -2.68
CA ASN A 16 -5.55 2.72 -2.32
C ASN A 16 -5.67 2.90 -0.80
N LEU A 17 -5.46 1.83 -0.03
CA LEU A 17 -5.50 1.89 1.43
C LEU A 17 -4.37 2.76 2.01
N LEU A 18 -3.15 2.62 1.46
CA LEU A 18 -2.02 3.46 1.86
C LEU A 18 -2.25 4.93 1.50
N ALA A 19 -2.84 5.22 0.34
CA ALA A 19 -3.19 6.59 -0.05
C ALA A 19 -4.28 7.20 0.84
N TYR A 20 -5.27 6.39 1.25
CA TYR A 20 -6.27 6.81 2.24
C TYR A 20 -5.62 7.12 3.59
N LEU A 21 -4.75 6.23 4.08
CA LEU A 21 -4.04 6.41 5.35
C LEU A 21 -3.15 7.66 5.29
N GLN A 22 -2.44 7.89 4.19
CA GLN A 22 -1.60 9.07 4.00
C GLN A 22 -2.39 10.38 4.11
N LYS A 23 -3.61 10.44 3.54
CA LYS A 23 -4.48 11.62 3.62
C LYS A 23 -5.04 11.83 5.03
N LYS A 24 -5.31 10.75 5.76
CA LYS A 24 -5.92 10.79 7.09
C LYS A 24 -4.89 11.07 8.19
N ASP A 25 -3.73 10.42 8.12
CA ASP A 25 -2.68 10.47 9.13
C ASP A 25 -1.33 10.16 8.50
N ILE A 26 -0.54 11.22 8.29
CA ILE A 26 0.78 11.11 7.67
C ILE A 26 1.80 10.37 8.56
N ASN A 27 1.65 10.42 9.88
CA ASN A 27 2.58 9.79 10.82
C ASN A 27 2.39 8.27 10.83
N ARG A 28 1.13 7.80 10.89
CA ARG A 28 0.83 6.37 10.75
C ARG A 28 1.27 5.80 9.40
N TYR A 29 1.07 6.56 8.32
CA TYR A 29 1.54 6.15 6.99
C TYR A 29 3.06 5.99 6.94
N ARG A 30 3.82 6.93 7.51
CA ARG A 30 5.29 6.87 7.56
C ARG A 30 5.80 5.69 8.40
N ALA A 31 5.20 5.47 9.57
CA ALA A 31 5.55 4.35 10.43
C ALA A 31 5.31 3.01 9.73
N LEU A 32 4.13 2.84 9.12
CA LEU A 32 3.75 1.61 8.42
C LEU A 32 4.63 1.33 7.21
N ILE A 33 4.98 2.36 6.42
CA ILE A 33 5.87 2.18 5.27
C ILE A 33 7.29 1.81 5.71
N ALA A 34 7.79 2.41 6.80
CA ALA A 34 9.10 2.08 7.35
C ALA A 34 9.15 0.65 7.87
N GLU A 35 8.12 0.21 8.61
CA GLU A 35 7.99 -1.15 9.13
C GLU A 35 7.94 -2.18 8.00
N LEU A 36 7.19 -1.89 6.93
CA LEU A 36 7.04 -2.79 5.78
C LEU A 36 8.20 -2.69 4.76
N GLY A 37 9.16 -1.78 4.96
CA GLY A 37 10.28 -1.56 4.01
C GLY A 37 9.84 -1.17 2.60
N LEU A 38 8.67 -0.55 2.46
CA LEU A 38 8.11 -0.22 1.15
C LEU A 38 8.77 1.05 0.59
N ARG A 39 9.19 0.99 -0.67
CA ARG A 39 9.73 2.17 -1.37
C ARG A 39 8.57 3.03 -1.88
N LYS A 40 8.73 4.34 -1.78
CA LYS A 40 7.76 5.34 -2.24
C LYS A 40 7.65 5.35 -3.76
#